data_AF-A0A3B1ID66-F1
#
_entry.id   AF-A0A3B1ID66-F1
#
_cell.length_a   1.000
_cell.length_b   1.000
_cell.length_c   1.000
_cell.angle_alpha   90.00
_cell.angle_beta   90.00
_cell.angle_gamma   90.00
#
_symmetry.space_group_name_H-M   'P 1'
#
loop_
_entity.id
_entity.type
_entity.pdbx_description
1 polymer ?
#
loop_
_entity_poly.entity_id
_entity_poly.type
_entity_poly.pdbx_seq_one_letter_code
_entity_poly.pdbx_strand_id
1 'polypeptide(L)'
;MRECWTHLESTTKAKARQLFETQNHRTPEVPQSLSDLDQHLSVLQDQPPPVGTTTHNPHTTPASLLPSRATFSQQLQRIQSMEAQMQLYQGVGELRGGPETSRLSDVGVVNRLQRGPMGVESEKQGGVAETRIVRLIEPLKERRRILLASKEMHQVTQDLEDEIVWIQERLPLASSKEYGTNLQSVQQLVKTHEALQMEQQARRPRLEEVLERAEAIAALRTPEVELVREGAVHVRQLWEVLQAESWLSGQKLHVLNEESGNDEPSTLRLLKEQLALEQKVENYSETVGFLSQQCRRMLELGHPDSEQITKQQAHIDRLYVSLKDLVEQRKTKLEQQYWLYQLKREVEALEKWISEREAVASSTELGQDLEHVTALQEMFTKFRAETTSVGQRQMDSVNKMVNEMIDCGHADAATIAEWKDGLNESWADLQELMETRAQMLAASHQLHKFFTDCQEVLVQIEGKMRQLPEVRSCQVSTANPGTLQRLLHSFEHSLQLLVSQVRQLQENASQLRAIYAGEKADAILARETEVMQTWKELLVACEGSRVQVTTVTDKIQFFAVVRELSMWTDGIMGQIGPSEDARYETAFVLPYFFYHPVSLGLKKTAYFSFIMAVMSQQDRGLKW
;
A
#
# COMPACT_ATOMS: atom_id res chain seq x y z
N MET A 1 8.16 6.87 -59.50
CA MET A 1 8.65 5.71 -58.71
C MET A 1 7.77 4.47 -58.86
N ARG A 2 6.45 4.50 -58.56
CA ARG A 2 5.57 3.31 -58.76
C ARG A 2 5.55 2.81 -60.20
N GLU A 3 5.47 3.70 -61.19
CA GLU A 3 5.48 3.32 -62.62
C GLU A 3 6.83 2.73 -63.08
N CYS A 4 7.94 3.20 -62.52
CA CYS A 4 9.26 2.62 -62.79
C CYS A 4 9.37 1.22 -62.19
N TRP A 5 8.76 0.98 -61.02
CA TRP A 5 8.74 -0.31 -60.35
C TRP A 5 7.87 -1.32 -61.10
N THR A 6 6.69 -0.93 -61.57
CA THR A 6 5.83 -1.79 -62.39
C THR A 6 6.47 -2.08 -63.75
N HIS A 7 7.17 -1.12 -64.35
CA HIS A 7 7.92 -1.35 -65.59
C HIS A 7 9.10 -2.31 -65.37
N LEU A 8 9.86 -2.16 -64.28
CA LEU A 8 10.93 -3.08 -63.92
C LEU A 8 10.41 -4.48 -63.60
N GLU A 9 9.30 -4.59 -62.86
CA GLU A 9 8.70 -5.87 -62.50
C GLU A 9 8.12 -6.59 -63.73
N SER A 10 7.45 -5.87 -64.62
CA SER A 10 6.91 -6.42 -65.88
C SER A 10 8.03 -6.82 -66.85
N THR A 11 9.08 -6.02 -67.00
CA THR A 11 10.24 -6.40 -67.82
C THR A 11 11.02 -7.56 -67.21
N THR A 12 11.17 -7.60 -65.88
CA THR A 12 11.83 -8.74 -65.20
C THR A 12 10.97 -10.00 -65.27
N LYS A 13 9.64 -9.90 -65.14
CA LYS A 13 8.71 -11.02 -65.37
C LYS A 13 8.70 -11.45 -66.83
N ALA A 14 8.77 -10.52 -67.78
CA ALA A 14 8.85 -10.84 -69.20
C ALA A 14 10.19 -11.50 -69.56
N LYS A 15 11.30 -11.04 -68.96
CA LYS A 15 12.64 -11.63 -69.15
C LYS A 15 12.77 -12.97 -68.43
N ALA A 16 12.14 -13.14 -67.27
CA ALA A 16 12.03 -14.41 -66.56
C ALA A 16 11.14 -15.39 -67.33
N ARG A 17 10.03 -14.92 -67.92
CA ARG A 17 9.22 -15.71 -68.86
C ARG A 17 10.02 -16.07 -70.09
N GLN A 18 10.76 -15.14 -70.71
CA GLN A 18 11.64 -15.43 -71.84
C GLN A 18 12.78 -16.37 -71.47
N LEU A 19 13.34 -16.30 -70.27
CA LEU A 19 14.36 -17.24 -69.78
C LEU A 19 13.73 -18.60 -69.51
N PHE A 20 12.55 -18.66 -68.90
CA PHE A 20 11.80 -19.89 -68.65
C PHE A 20 11.35 -20.54 -69.97
N GLU A 21 10.90 -19.73 -70.93
CA GLU A 21 10.56 -20.08 -72.30
C GLU A 21 11.82 -20.57 -73.03
N THR A 22 12.90 -19.80 -73.13
CA THR A 22 14.15 -20.25 -73.77
C THR A 22 14.79 -21.48 -73.09
N GLN A 23 14.57 -21.68 -71.79
CA GLN A 23 15.04 -22.85 -71.05
C GLN A 23 14.11 -24.07 -71.21
N ASN A 24 12.81 -23.87 -71.50
CA ASN A 24 11.85 -24.90 -71.94
C ASN A 24 11.77 -25.07 -73.47
N HIS A 25 12.37 -24.19 -74.27
CA HIS A 25 12.34 -24.21 -75.74
C HIS A 25 13.57 -24.87 -76.36
N ARG A 26 14.35 -25.62 -75.58
CA ARG A 26 14.85 -26.87 -76.15
C ARG A 26 13.64 -27.77 -76.34
N THR A 27 12.91 -27.53 -77.44
CA THR A 27 12.13 -28.58 -78.09
C THR A 27 13.03 -29.81 -78.05
N PRO A 28 12.58 -30.92 -77.44
CA PRO A 28 13.39 -32.11 -77.50
C PRO A 28 13.70 -32.35 -78.97
N GLU A 29 14.98 -32.30 -79.33
CA GLU A 29 15.39 -32.69 -80.67
C GLU A 29 14.75 -34.05 -80.90
N VAL A 30 13.92 -34.15 -81.93
CA VAL A 30 13.30 -35.41 -82.31
C VAL A 30 14.45 -36.37 -82.58
N PRO A 31 14.58 -37.48 -81.83
CA PRO A 31 15.59 -38.49 -82.14
C PRO A 31 15.37 -38.93 -83.59
N GLN A 32 16.41 -38.80 -84.41
CA GLN A 32 16.33 -39.15 -85.83
C GLN A 32 16.11 -40.68 -86.02
N SER A 33 16.21 -41.48 -84.95
CA SER A 33 15.82 -42.89 -84.92
C SER A 33 15.48 -43.41 -83.51
N LEU A 34 14.71 -44.53 -83.43
CA LEU A 34 14.50 -45.32 -82.19
C LEU A 34 15.82 -45.81 -81.56
N SER A 35 16.88 -45.96 -82.37
CA SER A 35 18.20 -46.41 -81.94
C SER A 35 18.96 -45.34 -81.15
N ASP A 36 18.80 -44.07 -81.50
CA ASP A 36 19.47 -42.95 -80.81
C ASP A 36 18.90 -42.75 -79.40
N LEU A 37 17.59 -42.89 -79.26
CA LEU A 37 16.90 -42.88 -77.97
C LEU A 37 17.33 -44.09 -77.12
N ASP A 38 17.46 -45.28 -77.71
CA ASP A 38 17.89 -46.50 -77.02
C ASP A 38 19.36 -46.43 -76.53
N GLN A 39 20.24 -45.81 -77.33
CA GLN A 39 21.64 -45.59 -76.95
C GLN A 39 21.78 -44.57 -75.81
N HIS A 40 20.97 -43.50 -75.83
CA HIS A 40 20.88 -42.54 -74.73
C HIS A 40 20.29 -43.15 -73.44
N LEU A 41 19.33 -44.08 -73.57
CA LEU A 41 18.75 -44.81 -72.43
C LEU A 41 19.77 -45.74 -71.75
N SER A 42 20.67 -46.39 -72.50
CA SER A 42 21.78 -47.17 -71.95
C SER A 42 22.73 -46.33 -71.08
N VAL A 43 23.11 -45.13 -71.56
CA VAL A 43 24.05 -44.23 -70.87
C VAL A 43 23.51 -43.73 -69.53
N LEU A 44 22.20 -43.54 -69.40
CA LEU A 44 21.55 -43.09 -68.17
C LEU A 44 21.21 -44.22 -67.20
N GLN A 45 20.96 -45.44 -67.72
CA GLN A 45 20.80 -46.65 -66.91
C GLN A 45 22.11 -47.00 -66.17
N ASP A 46 23.26 -46.77 -66.81
CA ASP A 46 24.59 -47.02 -66.22
C ASP A 46 25.10 -45.89 -65.31
N GLN A 47 24.40 -44.76 -65.21
CA GLN A 47 24.72 -43.71 -64.25
C GLN A 47 23.88 -43.90 -63.00
N PRO A 48 24.43 -44.36 -61.85
CA PRO A 48 23.68 -44.36 -60.60
C PRO A 48 23.28 -42.93 -60.21
N PRO A 49 22.20 -42.72 -59.43
CA PRO A 49 22.00 -41.44 -58.76
C PRO A 49 23.28 -41.11 -57.99
N PRO A 50 23.70 -39.82 -57.89
CA PRO A 50 24.82 -39.46 -57.04
C PRO A 50 24.42 -39.71 -55.59
N VAL A 51 24.53 -40.95 -55.14
CA VAL A 51 24.52 -41.30 -53.73
C VAL A 51 25.92 -40.94 -53.28
N GLY A 52 26.04 -39.89 -52.47
CA GLY A 52 27.30 -39.54 -51.85
C GLY A 52 27.80 -40.76 -51.08
N THR A 53 28.82 -41.45 -51.60
CA THR A 53 29.52 -42.47 -50.82
C THR A 53 30.23 -41.73 -49.71
N THR A 54 29.74 -41.88 -48.48
CA THR A 54 30.35 -41.42 -47.25
C THR A 54 31.67 -42.17 -47.03
N THR A 55 32.72 -41.77 -47.75
CA THR A 55 34.09 -42.10 -47.37
C THR A 55 34.44 -41.25 -46.16
N HIS A 56 34.42 -41.88 -44.99
CA HIS A 56 34.68 -41.28 -43.69
C HIS A 56 36.09 -40.65 -43.67
N ASN A 57 36.17 -39.35 -43.89
CA ASN A 57 37.37 -38.56 -43.74
C ASN A 57 37.12 -37.55 -42.61
N PRO A 58 37.66 -37.76 -41.39
CA PRO A 58 37.22 -37.09 -40.16
C PRO A 58 37.53 -35.58 -40.08
N HIS A 59 38.09 -34.97 -41.13
CA HIS A 59 38.47 -33.56 -41.18
C HIS A 59 37.78 -32.75 -42.29
N THR A 60 36.78 -33.30 -42.97
CA THR A 60 36.02 -32.58 -44.01
C THR A 60 34.58 -32.38 -43.56
N THR A 61 34.12 -31.13 -43.55
CA THR A 61 32.71 -30.78 -43.26
C THR A 61 31.79 -31.50 -44.25
N PRO A 62 30.70 -32.15 -43.81
CA PRO A 62 29.78 -32.91 -44.68
C PRO A 62 29.29 -32.11 -45.90
N ALA A 63 29.09 -30.80 -45.74
CA ALA A 63 28.67 -29.88 -46.80
C ALA A 63 29.62 -29.82 -48.02
N SER A 64 30.92 -30.06 -47.86
CA SER A 64 31.90 -30.02 -48.96
C SER A 64 31.86 -31.26 -49.86
N LEU A 65 31.16 -32.32 -49.44
CA LEU A 65 31.05 -33.59 -50.18
C LEU A 65 29.70 -33.73 -50.91
N LEU A 66 28.78 -32.77 -50.74
CA LEU A 66 27.44 -32.82 -51.31
C LEU A 66 27.39 -32.24 -52.74
N PRO A 67 26.67 -32.87 -53.68
CA PRO A 67 26.49 -32.31 -55.02
C PRO A 67 25.76 -30.97 -54.97
N SER A 68 26.25 -29.96 -55.70
CA SER A 68 25.63 -28.63 -55.74
C SER A 68 24.17 -28.66 -56.22
N ARG A 69 23.33 -27.71 -55.77
CA ARG A 69 21.96 -27.53 -56.28
C ARG A 69 21.88 -27.43 -57.81
N ALA A 70 22.93 -26.87 -58.42
CA ALA A 70 23.07 -26.80 -59.87
C ALA A 70 23.20 -28.20 -60.49
N THR A 71 23.96 -29.12 -59.89
CA THR A 71 24.09 -30.50 -60.37
C THR A 71 22.79 -31.30 -60.26
N PHE A 72 22.06 -31.23 -59.14
CA PHE A 72 20.73 -31.85 -59.03
C PHE A 72 19.72 -31.27 -60.01
N SER A 73 19.72 -29.95 -60.19
CA SER A 73 18.82 -29.28 -61.14
C SER A 73 19.14 -29.65 -62.59
N GLN A 74 20.42 -29.79 -62.93
CA GLN A 74 20.86 -30.26 -64.24
C GLN A 74 20.45 -31.72 -64.51
N GLN A 75 20.57 -32.60 -63.51
CA GLN A 75 20.12 -34.00 -63.63
C GLN A 75 18.60 -34.12 -63.74
N LEU A 76 17.85 -33.34 -62.95
CA LEU A 76 16.39 -33.28 -63.04
C LEU A 76 15.94 -32.75 -64.41
N GLN A 77 16.59 -31.72 -64.93
CA GLN A 77 16.28 -31.18 -66.26
C GLN A 77 16.52 -32.23 -67.35
N ARG A 78 17.61 -33.03 -67.25
CA ARG A 78 17.88 -34.15 -68.16
C ARG A 78 16.82 -35.26 -68.10
N ILE A 79 16.34 -35.60 -66.90
CA ILE A 79 15.28 -36.61 -66.72
C ILE A 79 13.94 -36.08 -67.21
N GLN A 80 13.61 -34.82 -66.95
CA GLN A 80 12.39 -34.18 -67.43
C GLN A 80 12.34 -34.06 -68.96
N SER A 81 13.45 -33.66 -69.60
CA SER A 81 13.53 -33.63 -71.06
C SER A 81 13.32 -35.02 -71.67
N MET A 82 13.82 -36.06 -71.00
CA MET A 82 13.69 -37.44 -71.46
C MET A 82 12.28 -38.01 -71.21
N GLU A 83 11.66 -37.74 -70.06
CA GLU A 83 10.24 -38.08 -69.81
C GLU A 83 9.34 -37.45 -70.88
N ALA A 84 9.56 -36.17 -71.19
CA ALA A 84 8.83 -35.47 -72.25
C ALA A 84 9.07 -36.12 -73.63
N GLN A 85 10.32 -36.52 -73.93
CA GLN A 85 10.64 -37.28 -75.14
C GLN A 85 9.91 -38.62 -75.20
N MET A 86 9.94 -39.41 -74.13
CA MET A 86 9.31 -40.74 -74.07
C MET A 86 7.78 -40.67 -74.14
N GLN A 87 7.16 -39.66 -73.52
CA GLN A 87 5.71 -39.41 -73.60
C GLN A 87 5.26 -39.09 -75.03
N LEU A 88 6.06 -38.33 -75.79
CA LEU A 88 5.80 -38.07 -77.21
C LEU A 88 5.82 -39.38 -78.03
N TYR A 89 6.76 -40.29 -77.77
CA TYR A 89 6.82 -41.59 -78.45
C TYR A 89 5.68 -42.52 -78.05
N GLN A 90 5.25 -42.53 -76.77
CA GLN A 90 4.08 -43.29 -76.34
C GLN A 90 2.81 -42.81 -77.08
N GLY A 91 2.62 -41.49 -77.20
CA GLY A 91 1.50 -40.92 -77.98
C GLY A 91 1.58 -41.26 -79.48
N VAL A 92 2.78 -41.33 -80.06
CA VAL A 92 2.99 -41.75 -81.46
C VAL A 92 2.77 -43.26 -81.67
N GLY A 93 3.11 -44.09 -80.68
CA GLY A 93 2.82 -45.54 -80.67
C GLY A 93 1.32 -45.84 -80.54
N GLU A 94 0.60 -45.10 -79.69
CA GLU A 94 -0.86 -45.19 -79.56
C GLU A 94 -1.59 -44.73 -80.84
N LEU A 95 -1.12 -43.67 -81.51
CA LEU A 95 -1.62 -43.24 -82.82
C LEU A 95 -1.33 -44.24 -83.96
N ARG A 96 -0.29 -45.07 -83.80
CA ARG A 96 0.04 -46.17 -84.73
C ARG A 96 -0.74 -47.45 -84.41
N GLY A 97 -1.24 -47.61 -83.19
CA GLY A 97 -1.96 -48.80 -82.69
C GLY A 97 -3.48 -48.65 -82.52
N GLY A 98 -4.06 -47.46 -82.73
CA GLY A 98 -5.51 -47.21 -82.61
C GLY A 98 -6.31 -47.63 -83.86
N PRO A 99 -7.49 -48.27 -83.72
CA PRO A 99 -8.24 -48.83 -84.84
C PRO A 99 -9.19 -47.80 -85.45
N GLU A 100 -8.72 -46.68 -86.00
CA GLU A 100 -9.58 -45.80 -86.83
C GLU A 100 -8.79 -45.20 -88.02
N THR A 101 -8.37 -46.08 -88.93
CA THR A 101 -8.15 -45.71 -90.33
C THR A 101 -9.51 -45.56 -91.02
N SER A 102 -10.15 -44.38 -90.96
CA SER A 102 -11.16 -43.94 -91.93
C SER A 102 -11.63 -42.52 -91.63
N ARG A 103 -11.04 -41.51 -92.29
CA ARG A 103 -11.76 -40.51 -93.10
C ARG A 103 -10.86 -39.33 -93.49
N LEU A 104 -11.00 -38.99 -94.77
CA LEU A 104 -10.75 -37.70 -95.43
C LEU A 104 -9.39 -37.52 -96.14
N SER A 105 -9.56 -37.71 -97.44
CA SER A 105 -8.75 -37.43 -98.63
C SER A 105 -8.33 -35.97 -98.82
N ASP A 106 -7.33 -35.82 -99.71
CA ASP A 106 -7.02 -34.64 -100.53
C ASP A 106 -6.57 -33.37 -99.81
N VAL A 107 -5.25 -33.12 -99.80
CA VAL A 107 -4.57 -32.20 -100.73
C VAL A 107 -3.07 -32.50 -100.61
N GLY A 108 -2.43 -32.85 -101.73
CA GLY A 108 -1.01 -33.13 -101.79
C GLY A 108 -0.16 -31.88 -102.04
N VAL A 109 1.04 -31.85 -101.45
CA VAL A 109 2.33 -31.41 -102.03
C VAL A 109 3.44 -32.14 -101.23
N VAL A 110 3.96 -33.29 -101.72
CA VAL A 110 5.29 -33.47 -102.39
C VAL A 110 6.45 -33.40 -101.38
N ASN A 111 7.41 -34.34 -101.24
CA ASN A 111 7.92 -35.41 -102.10
C ASN A 111 8.62 -36.51 -101.24
N ARG A 112 8.31 -37.78 -101.53
CA ARG A 112 9.25 -38.82 -101.99
C ARG A 112 10.61 -38.97 -101.27
N LEU A 113 10.68 -39.90 -100.31
CA LEU A 113 11.81 -40.82 -100.17
C LEU A 113 11.32 -42.27 -100.32
N GLN A 114 12.13 -43.05 -101.00
CA GLN A 114 11.86 -44.36 -101.59
C GLN A 114 11.48 -45.42 -100.55
N ARG A 115 10.40 -46.15 -100.82
CA ARG A 115 10.05 -47.41 -100.16
C ARG A 115 10.77 -48.53 -100.92
N GLY A 116 11.84 -49.08 -100.33
CA GLY A 116 12.43 -50.36 -100.74
C GLY A 116 11.75 -51.52 -100.00
N PRO A 117 11.54 -52.70 -100.62
CA PRO A 117 10.94 -53.85 -99.97
C PRO A 117 12.03 -54.76 -99.38
N MET A 118 12.26 -54.71 -98.06
CA MET A 118 12.90 -55.77 -97.27
C MET A 118 12.33 -55.71 -95.86
N GLY A 119 11.63 -56.77 -95.45
CA GLY A 119 10.86 -56.82 -94.22
C GLY A 119 11.64 -57.31 -92.99
N VAL A 120 10.96 -57.14 -91.86
CA VAL A 120 10.97 -57.97 -90.66
C VAL A 120 12.10 -57.77 -89.63
N GLU A 121 13.30 -57.34 -89.98
CA GLU A 121 14.35 -57.08 -88.96
C GLU A 121 14.22 -55.69 -88.29
N SER A 122 13.97 -54.64 -89.07
CA SER A 122 13.81 -53.27 -88.55
C SER A 122 12.52 -53.08 -87.73
N GLU A 123 11.45 -53.83 -88.05
CA GLU A 123 10.21 -53.85 -87.24
C GLU A 123 10.38 -54.64 -85.93
N LYS A 124 11.21 -55.70 -85.92
CA LYS A 124 11.53 -56.44 -84.68
C LYS A 124 12.45 -55.64 -83.76
N GLN A 125 13.48 -54.96 -84.30
CA GLN A 125 14.32 -54.05 -83.51
C GLN A 125 13.55 -52.81 -83.02
N GLY A 126 12.65 -52.27 -83.84
CA GLY A 126 11.73 -51.19 -83.43
C GLY A 126 10.78 -51.60 -82.30
N GLY A 127 10.17 -52.79 -82.38
CA GLY A 127 9.29 -53.32 -81.31
C GLY A 127 10.03 -53.67 -80.01
N VAL A 128 11.27 -54.13 -80.09
CA VAL A 128 12.14 -54.36 -78.91
C VAL A 128 12.52 -53.03 -78.25
N ALA A 129 12.86 -52.01 -79.04
CA ALA A 129 13.15 -50.66 -78.54
C ALA A 129 11.90 -50.02 -77.90
N GLU A 130 10.73 -50.15 -78.52
CA GLU A 130 9.46 -49.64 -77.98
C GLU A 130 9.07 -50.30 -76.65
N THR A 131 9.22 -51.63 -76.56
CA THR A 131 8.98 -52.38 -75.31
C THR A 131 9.97 -51.98 -74.21
N ARG A 132 11.23 -51.71 -74.57
CA ARG A 132 12.27 -51.24 -73.64
C ARG A 132 11.99 -49.82 -73.17
N ILE A 133 11.54 -48.92 -74.04
CA ILE A 133 11.14 -47.54 -73.71
C ILE A 133 9.97 -47.54 -72.71
N VAL A 134 8.90 -48.30 -72.96
CA VAL A 134 7.75 -48.39 -72.04
C VAL A 134 8.17 -48.91 -70.66
N ARG A 135 9.05 -49.92 -70.61
CA ARG A 135 9.59 -50.46 -69.35
C ARG A 135 10.44 -49.48 -68.56
N LEU A 136 11.01 -48.46 -69.20
CA LEU A 136 11.89 -47.47 -68.56
C LEU A 136 11.14 -46.23 -68.04
N ILE A 137 9.87 -46.02 -68.41
CA ILE A 137 9.07 -44.87 -67.95
C ILE A 137 8.92 -44.86 -66.42
N GLU A 138 8.47 -45.98 -65.84
CA GLU A 138 8.26 -46.07 -64.40
C GLU A 138 9.57 -45.96 -63.59
N PRO A 139 10.68 -46.65 -63.96
CA PRO A 139 11.99 -46.42 -63.34
C PRO A 139 12.48 -44.97 -63.42
N LEU A 140 12.20 -44.25 -64.50
CA LEU A 140 12.61 -42.85 -64.66
C LEU A 140 11.76 -41.90 -63.82
N LYS A 141 10.44 -42.11 -63.76
CA LYS A 141 9.55 -41.38 -62.86
C LYS A 141 9.92 -41.62 -61.40
N GLU A 142 10.22 -42.87 -61.02
CA GLU A 142 10.67 -43.20 -59.67
C GLU A 142 12.03 -42.56 -59.36
N ARG A 143 12.97 -42.60 -60.30
CA ARG A 143 14.26 -41.91 -60.17
C ARG A 143 14.08 -40.39 -60.04
N ARG A 144 13.16 -39.78 -60.79
CA ARG A 144 12.81 -38.36 -60.66
C ARG A 144 12.21 -38.06 -59.28
N ARG A 145 11.31 -38.91 -58.78
CA ARG A 145 10.71 -38.78 -57.45
C ARG A 145 11.78 -38.81 -56.36
N ILE A 146 12.70 -39.78 -56.41
CA ILE A 146 13.83 -39.92 -55.48
C ILE A 146 14.77 -38.70 -55.58
N LEU A 147 15.10 -38.23 -56.79
CA LEU A 147 15.96 -37.05 -56.98
C LEU A 147 15.31 -35.75 -56.50
N LEU A 148 13.99 -35.59 -56.67
CA LEU A 148 13.26 -34.46 -56.13
C LEU A 148 13.22 -34.49 -54.60
N ALA A 149 12.96 -35.66 -53.99
CA ALA A 149 13.00 -35.85 -52.55
C ALA A 149 14.41 -35.58 -51.99
N SER A 150 15.45 -36.09 -52.65
CA SER A 150 16.85 -35.82 -52.30
C SER A 150 17.17 -34.33 -52.44
N LYS A 151 16.77 -33.68 -53.53
CA LYS A 151 16.99 -32.23 -53.72
C LYS A 151 16.34 -31.42 -52.61
N GLU A 152 15.10 -31.73 -52.25
CA GLU A 152 14.37 -31.03 -51.19
C GLU A 152 15.03 -31.22 -49.83
N MET A 153 15.43 -32.45 -49.51
CA MET A 153 16.19 -32.77 -48.29
C MET A 153 17.46 -31.93 -48.17
N HIS A 154 18.28 -31.87 -49.23
CA HIS A 154 19.52 -31.09 -49.22
C HIS A 154 19.27 -29.58 -49.20
N GLN A 155 18.19 -29.10 -49.82
CA GLN A 155 17.80 -27.69 -49.76
C GLN A 155 17.42 -27.32 -48.32
N VAL A 156 16.61 -28.14 -47.64
CA VAL A 156 16.24 -27.93 -46.25
C VAL A 156 17.46 -28.01 -45.32
N THR A 157 18.39 -28.96 -45.53
CA THR A 157 19.64 -29.00 -44.75
C THR A 157 20.44 -27.70 -44.86
N GLN A 158 20.59 -27.14 -46.06
CA GLN A 158 21.28 -25.87 -46.25
C GLN A 158 20.51 -24.68 -45.66
N ASP A 159 19.17 -24.67 -45.79
CA ASP A 159 18.34 -23.64 -45.18
C ASP A 159 18.48 -23.68 -43.65
N LEU A 160 18.56 -24.87 -43.04
CA LEU A 160 18.84 -25.04 -41.61
C LEU A 160 20.24 -24.54 -41.23
N GLU A 161 21.27 -24.86 -42.01
CA GLU A 161 22.64 -24.35 -41.81
C GLU A 161 22.71 -22.81 -41.87
N ASP A 162 22.03 -22.20 -42.84
CA ASP A 162 21.94 -20.73 -42.97
C ASP A 162 21.29 -20.09 -41.74
N GLU A 163 20.23 -20.71 -41.19
CA GLU A 163 19.60 -20.22 -39.97
C GLU A 163 20.50 -20.45 -38.73
N ILE A 164 21.23 -21.57 -38.65
CA ILE A 164 22.21 -21.80 -37.57
C ILE A 164 23.26 -20.69 -37.57
N VAL A 165 23.86 -20.40 -38.73
CA VAL A 165 24.88 -19.35 -38.86
C VAL A 165 24.31 -17.99 -38.45
N TRP A 166 23.11 -17.65 -38.94
CA TRP A 166 22.47 -16.39 -38.58
C TRP A 166 22.24 -16.28 -37.06
N ILE A 167 21.74 -17.34 -36.41
CA ILE A 167 21.54 -17.34 -34.96
C ILE A 167 22.86 -17.19 -34.22
N GLN A 168 23.90 -17.92 -34.63
CA GLN A 168 25.23 -17.87 -34.02
C GLN A 168 25.91 -16.50 -34.15
N GLU A 169 25.66 -15.76 -35.24
CA GLU A 169 26.15 -14.38 -35.40
C GLU A 169 25.46 -13.39 -34.46
N ARG A 170 24.19 -13.64 -34.11
CA ARG A 170 23.38 -12.75 -33.27
C ARG A 170 23.43 -13.09 -31.79
N LEU A 171 23.76 -14.33 -31.45
CA LEU A 171 23.87 -14.77 -30.07
C LEU A 171 24.83 -13.90 -29.24
N PRO A 172 26.05 -13.54 -29.69
CA PRO A 172 26.96 -12.68 -28.92
C PRO A 172 26.41 -11.29 -28.62
N LEU A 173 25.51 -10.76 -29.47
CA LEU A 173 24.84 -9.47 -29.22
C LEU A 173 23.82 -9.59 -28.09
N ALA A 174 23.15 -10.75 -27.97
CA ALA A 174 22.24 -11.06 -26.88
C ALA A 174 22.98 -11.39 -25.58
N SER A 175 24.11 -12.11 -25.64
CA SER A 175 24.94 -12.46 -24.47
C SER A 175 25.91 -11.36 -24.05
N SER A 176 25.83 -10.16 -24.65
CA SER A 176 26.72 -9.05 -24.29
C SER A 176 26.62 -8.73 -22.80
N LYS A 177 27.79 -8.62 -22.15
CA LYS A 177 27.91 -8.27 -20.72
C LYS A 177 28.17 -6.77 -20.52
N GLU A 178 28.15 -6.01 -21.61
CA GLU A 178 28.37 -4.57 -21.59
C GLU A 178 27.06 -3.89 -21.19
N TYR A 179 27.05 -3.28 -20.01
CA TYR A 179 25.90 -2.54 -19.49
C TYR A 179 26.10 -1.01 -19.56
N GLY A 180 27.26 -0.56 -20.06
CA GLY A 180 27.60 0.86 -20.13
C GLY A 180 28.09 1.45 -18.80
N THR A 181 28.83 2.55 -18.86
CA THR A 181 29.40 3.26 -17.69
C THR A 181 28.73 4.60 -17.41
N ASN A 182 27.85 5.06 -18.32
CA ASN A 182 27.09 6.30 -18.19
C ASN A 182 25.71 6.16 -18.85
N LEU A 183 24.79 7.07 -18.53
CA LEU A 183 23.40 7.02 -19.04
C LEU A 183 23.33 6.95 -20.58
N GLN A 184 24.19 7.69 -21.29
CA GLN A 184 24.20 7.70 -22.76
C GLN A 184 24.59 6.33 -23.34
N SER A 185 25.60 5.67 -22.76
CA SER A 185 26.02 4.33 -23.16
C SER A 185 24.94 3.29 -22.89
N VAL A 186 24.25 3.38 -21.74
CA VAL A 186 23.10 2.52 -21.41
C VAL A 186 21.98 2.71 -22.44
N GLN A 187 21.61 3.97 -22.74
CA GLN A 187 20.58 4.29 -23.74
C GLN A 187 20.93 3.79 -25.15
N GLN A 188 22.20 3.87 -25.54
CA GLN A 188 22.65 3.31 -26.81
C GLN A 188 22.53 1.79 -26.83
N LEU A 189 22.94 1.12 -25.75
CA LEU A 189 22.81 -0.33 -25.62
C LEU A 189 21.34 -0.75 -25.66
N VAL A 190 20.42 0.01 -25.07
CA VAL A 190 18.97 -0.24 -25.13
C VAL A 190 18.50 -0.20 -26.58
N LYS A 191 18.90 0.82 -27.34
CA LYS A 191 18.56 0.92 -28.77
C LYS A 191 19.12 -0.23 -29.59
N THR A 192 20.37 -0.65 -29.33
CA THR A 192 20.95 -1.81 -30.02
C THR A 192 20.20 -3.10 -29.70
N HIS A 193 19.75 -3.24 -28.46
CA HIS A 193 18.95 -4.37 -28.01
C HIS A 193 17.55 -4.39 -28.66
N GLU A 194 16.88 -3.23 -28.71
CA GLU A 194 15.61 -3.06 -29.41
C GLU A 194 15.73 -3.40 -30.90
N ALA A 195 16.83 -2.99 -31.56
CA ALA A 195 17.09 -3.36 -32.95
C ALA A 195 17.22 -4.88 -33.13
N LEU A 196 17.93 -5.56 -32.22
CA LEU A 196 18.05 -7.02 -32.23
C LEU A 196 16.69 -7.71 -32.02
N GLN A 197 15.82 -7.17 -31.17
CA GLN A 197 14.46 -7.69 -30.98
C GLN A 197 13.62 -7.54 -32.27
N MET A 198 13.74 -6.41 -32.97
CA MET A 198 13.06 -6.21 -34.25
C MET A 198 13.58 -7.15 -35.33
N GLU A 199 14.89 -7.39 -35.40
CA GLU A 199 15.50 -8.39 -36.31
C GLU A 199 14.95 -9.79 -36.03
N GLN A 200 14.84 -10.21 -34.77
CA GLN A 200 14.25 -11.51 -34.40
C GLN A 200 12.78 -11.61 -34.80
N GLN A 201 11.98 -10.55 -34.58
CA GLN A 201 10.57 -10.53 -34.99
C GLN A 201 10.42 -10.65 -36.51
N ALA A 202 11.30 -10.01 -37.27
CA ALA A 202 11.30 -10.09 -38.73
C ALA A 202 11.79 -11.45 -39.26
N ARG A 203 12.72 -12.12 -38.55
CA ARG A 203 13.28 -13.42 -38.95
C ARG A 203 12.38 -14.61 -38.59
N ARG A 204 11.55 -14.48 -37.54
CA ARG A 204 10.62 -15.51 -37.06
C ARG A 204 9.83 -16.26 -38.15
N PRO A 205 9.10 -15.59 -39.08
CA PRO A 205 8.27 -16.31 -40.06
C PRO A 205 9.09 -17.20 -41.00
N ARG A 206 10.31 -16.78 -41.36
CA ARG A 206 11.22 -17.58 -42.19
C ARG A 206 11.72 -18.81 -41.44
N LEU A 207 12.06 -18.64 -40.16
CA LEU A 207 12.51 -19.76 -39.32
C LEU A 207 11.41 -20.81 -39.14
N GLU A 208 10.18 -20.35 -38.86
CA GLU A 208 8.99 -21.22 -38.76
C GLU A 208 8.76 -22.00 -40.07
N GLU A 209 8.83 -21.34 -41.23
CA GLU A 209 8.72 -22.01 -42.53
C GLU A 209 9.79 -23.08 -42.76
N VAL A 210 11.06 -22.79 -42.44
CA VAL A 210 12.17 -23.76 -42.59
C VAL A 210 11.99 -24.95 -41.65
N LEU A 211 11.57 -24.72 -40.41
CA LEU A 211 11.30 -25.77 -39.43
C LEU A 211 10.10 -26.64 -39.83
N GLU A 212 9.02 -26.05 -40.35
CA GLU A 212 7.86 -26.81 -40.86
C GLU A 212 8.26 -27.72 -42.03
N ARG A 213 9.05 -27.21 -42.97
CA ARG A 213 9.59 -28.03 -44.08
C ARG A 213 10.51 -29.14 -43.57
N ALA A 214 11.35 -28.86 -42.58
CA ALA A 214 12.22 -29.86 -41.97
C ALA A 214 11.45 -30.94 -41.22
N GLU A 215 10.38 -30.59 -40.49
CA GLU A 215 9.49 -31.53 -39.83
C GLU A 215 8.77 -32.45 -40.81
N ALA A 216 8.29 -31.90 -41.93
CA ALA A 216 7.63 -32.68 -42.98
C ALA A 216 8.57 -33.74 -43.58
N ILE A 217 9.86 -33.41 -43.74
CA ILE A 217 10.90 -34.35 -44.21
C ILE A 217 11.28 -35.32 -43.10
N ALA A 218 11.43 -34.85 -41.85
CA ALA A 218 11.76 -35.64 -40.66
C ALA A 218 10.75 -36.74 -40.33
N ALA A 219 9.51 -36.63 -40.82
CA ALA A 219 8.48 -37.66 -40.67
C ALA A 219 8.76 -38.94 -41.49
N LEU A 220 9.68 -38.88 -42.46
CA LEU A 220 10.06 -40.03 -43.29
C LEU A 220 11.01 -40.97 -42.53
N ARG A 221 10.72 -42.28 -42.55
CA ARG A 221 11.54 -43.31 -41.90
C ARG A 221 12.70 -43.76 -42.77
N THR A 222 13.62 -42.86 -43.07
CA THR A 222 14.80 -43.12 -43.90
C THR A 222 16.06 -42.61 -43.20
N PRO A 223 17.17 -43.37 -43.20
CA PRO A 223 18.39 -42.99 -42.47
C PRO A 223 19.03 -41.68 -42.97
N GLU A 224 18.78 -41.27 -44.22
CA GLU A 224 19.28 -40.02 -44.77
C GLU A 224 18.61 -38.78 -44.16
N VAL A 225 17.43 -38.93 -43.56
CA VAL A 225 16.62 -37.84 -42.97
C VAL A 225 17.06 -37.50 -41.54
N GLU A 226 17.90 -38.34 -40.93
CA GLU A 226 18.43 -38.12 -39.59
C GLU A 226 19.19 -36.80 -39.45
N LEU A 227 19.94 -36.41 -40.50
CA LEU A 227 20.64 -35.13 -40.56
C LEU A 227 19.68 -33.93 -40.52
N VAL A 228 18.54 -34.02 -41.21
CA VAL A 228 17.50 -32.97 -41.21
C VAL A 228 16.82 -32.89 -39.85
N ARG A 229 16.58 -34.05 -39.22
CA ARG A 229 15.98 -34.14 -37.88
C ARG A 229 16.90 -33.53 -36.81
N GLU A 230 18.19 -33.84 -36.84
CA GLU A 230 19.19 -33.25 -35.93
C GLU A 230 19.36 -31.75 -36.16
N GLY A 231 19.45 -31.30 -37.43
CA GLY A 231 19.55 -29.89 -37.78
C GLY A 231 18.32 -29.07 -37.33
N ALA A 232 17.11 -29.59 -37.51
CA ALA A 232 15.88 -28.94 -37.06
C ALA A 232 15.79 -28.80 -35.54
N VAL A 233 16.21 -29.84 -34.81
CA VAL A 233 16.31 -29.79 -33.33
C VAL A 233 17.34 -28.75 -32.90
N HIS A 234 18.49 -28.69 -33.56
CA HIS A 234 19.56 -27.74 -33.25
C HIS A 234 19.14 -26.28 -33.51
N VAL A 235 18.53 -25.99 -34.67
CA VAL A 235 17.98 -24.65 -34.98
C VAL A 235 16.98 -24.21 -33.92
N ARG A 236 16.04 -25.09 -33.55
CA ARG A 236 15.02 -24.78 -32.53
C ARG A 236 15.64 -24.44 -31.19
N GLN A 237 16.63 -25.22 -30.75
CA GLN A 237 17.33 -24.98 -29.49
C GLN A 237 18.11 -23.68 -29.50
N LEU A 238 18.90 -23.42 -30.54
CA LEU A 238 19.66 -22.17 -30.66
C LEU A 238 18.73 -20.96 -30.72
N TRP A 239 17.57 -21.09 -31.38
CA TRP A 239 16.57 -20.05 -31.44
C TRP A 239 15.94 -19.77 -30.06
N GLU A 240 15.56 -20.80 -29.32
CA GLU A 240 15.01 -20.66 -27.96
C GLU A 240 16.05 -20.03 -27.00
N VAL A 241 17.33 -20.41 -27.14
CA VAL A 241 18.45 -19.80 -26.40
C VAL A 241 18.63 -18.33 -26.76
N LEU A 242 18.65 -17.98 -28.05
CA LEU A 242 18.76 -16.58 -28.50
C LEU A 242 17.60 -15.72 -27.97
N GLN A 243 16.38 -16.25 -28.01
CA GLN A 243 15.20 -15.56 -27.48
C GLN A 243 15.33 -15.32 -25.98
N ALA A 244 15.80 -16.34 -25.23
CA ALA A 244 16.00 -16.23 -23.79
C ALA A 244 17.10 -15.25 -23.41
N GLU A 245 18.26 -15.33 -24.03
CA GLU A 245 19.34 -14.38 -23.78
C GLU A 245 18.94 -12.96 -24.16
N SER A 246 18.29 -12.78 -25.32
CA SER A 246 17.84 -11.47 -25.73
C SER A 246 16.83 -10.92 -24.72
N TRP A 247 15.82 -11.69 -24.36
CA TRP A 247 14.81 -11.22 -23.41
C TRP A 247 15.44 -10.85 -22.05
N LEU A 248 16.27 -11.72 -21.47
CA LEU A 248 16.90 -11.50 -20.16
C LEU A 248 17.84 -10.28 -20.17
N SER A 249 18.70 -10.15 -21.19
CA SER A 249 19.63 -9.03 -21.30
C SER A 249 18.89 -7.71 -21.52
N GLY A 250 17.81 -7.71 -22.32
CA GLY A 250 16.97 -6.54 -22.53
C GLY A 250 16.29 -6.06 -21.25
N GLN A 251 15.67 -6.98 -20.50
CA GLN A 251 15.03 -6.64 -19.23
C GLN A 251 16.03 -6.15 -18.19
N LYS A 252 17.22 -6.77 -18.12
CA LYS A 252 18.29 -6.32 -17.23
C LYS A 252 18.73 -4.90 -17.53
N LEU A 253 18.88 -4.56 -18.81
CA LEU A 253 19.28 -3.22 -19.22
C LEU A 253 18.18 -2.18 -18.92
N HIS A 254 16.91 -2.55 -19.09
CA HIS A 254 15.78 -1.71 -18.72
C HIS A 254 15.81 -1.37 -17.22
N VAL A 255 15.97 -2.37 -16.34
CA VAL A 255 16.05 -2.17 -14.88
C VAL A 255 17.20 -1.23 -14.48
N LEU A 256 18.32 -1.28 -15.21
CA LEU A 256 19.51 -0.44 -14.97
C LEU A 256 19.37 1.01 -15.49
N ASN A 257 18.52 1.26 -16.49
CA ASN A 257 18.39 2.56 -17.15
C ASN A 257 17.38 3.51 -16.50
N GLU A 258 16.59 3.04 -15.55
CA GLU A 258 15.37 3.73 -15.15
C GLU A 258 15.50 4.72 -13.97
N GLU A 259 14.69 5.77 -14.07
CA GLU A 259 14.57 6.93 -13.18
C GLU A 259 14.09 6.57 -11.76
N SER A 260 14.50 7.37 -10.78
CA SER A 260 13.96 7.36 -9.41
C SER A 260 12.70 8.22 -9.33
N GLY A 261 11.72 7.82 -8.50
CA GLY A 261 10.60 8.69 -8.16
C GLY A 261 11.06 9.91 -7.37
N ASN A 262 10.42 11.05 -7.60
CA ASN A 262 10.75 12.32 -6.92
C ASN A 262 9.70 12.73 -5.89
N ASP A 263 8.55 12.07 -5.89
CA ASP A 263 7.42 12.30 -4.99
C ASP A 263 6.64 10.98 -4.75
N GLU A 264 5.71 10.99 -3.80
CA GLU A 264 4.86 9.85 -3.48
C GLU A 264 4.12 9.26 -4.72
N PRO A 265 3.39 10.05 -5.54
CA PRO A 265 2.63 9.49 -6.66
C PRO A 265 3.51 8.97 -7.80
N SER A 266 4.62 9.63 -8.13
CA SER A 266 5.56 9.13 -9.16
C SER A 266 6.23 7.84 -8.70
N THR A 267 6.64 7.76 -7.42
CA THR A 267 7.22 6.55 -6.84
C THR A 267 6.22 5.41 -6.81
N LEU A 268 4.95 5.67 -6.45
CA LEU A 268 3.88 4.67 -6.47
C LEU A 268 3.59 4.15 -7.88
N ARG A 269 3.62 5.03 -8.91
CA ARG A 269 3.48 4.61 -10.31
C ARG A 269 4.62 3.67 -10.71
N LEU A 270 5.87 4.06 -10.41
CA LEU A 270 7.05 3.24 -10.71
C LEU A 270 7.02 1.90 -9.96
N LEU A 271 6.54 1.88 -8.72
CA LEU A 271 6.39 0.64 -7.95
C LEU A 271 5.34 -0.29 -8.60
N LYS A 272 4.22 0.25 -9.11
CA LYS A 272 3.24 -0.56 -9.85
C LYS A 272 3.82 -1.13 -11.15
N GLU A 273 4.60 -0.34 -11.88
CA GLU A 273 5.32 -0.80 -13.07
C GLU A 273 6.34 -1.89 -12.72
N GLN A 274 7.04 -1.73 -11.59
CA GLN A 274 8.00 -2.70 -11.08
C GLN A 274 7.35 -4.02 -10.68
N LEU A 275 6.20 -4.01 -10.00
CA LEU A 275 5.45 -5.22 -9.65
C LEU A 275 4.97 -5.97 -10.90
N ALA A 276 4.54 -5.24 -11.94
CA ALA A 276 4.18 -5.85 -13.22
C ALA A 276 5.39 -6.47 -13.93
N LEU A 277 6.56 -5.85 -13.81
CA LEU A 277 7.82 -6.39 -14.31
C LEU A 277 8.25 -7.64 -13.52
N GLU A 278 8.17 -7.62 -12.20
CA GLU A 278 8.45 -8.75 -11.31
C GLU A 278 7.63 -9.98 -11.71
N GLN A 279 6.32 -9.81 -11.92
CA GLN A 279 5.46 -10.91 -12.38
C GLN A 279 5.88 -11.45 -13.76
N LYS A 280 6.28 -10.56 -14.70
CA LYS A 280 6.78 -11.00 -16.01
C LYS A 280 8.06 -11.82 -15.88
N VAL A 281 8.97 -11.43 -14.99
CA VAL A 281 10.22 -12.16 -14.71
C VAL A 281 9.94 -13.47 -13.99
N GLU A 282 8.97 -13.52 -13.08
CA GLU A 282 8.58 -14.75 -12.40
C GLU A 282 7.99 -15.76 -13.38
N ASN A 283 7.09 -15.32 -14.27
CA ASN A 283 6.50 -16.17 -15.30
C ASN A 283 7.56 -16.73 -16.28
N TYR A 284 8.65 -15.99 -16.49
CA TYR A 284 9.75 -16.45 -17.36
C TYR A 284 10.53 -17.65 -16.79
N SER A 285 10.33 -17.99 -15.51
CA SER A 285 10.88 -19.22 -14.90
C SER A 285 10.49 -20.48 -15.68
N GLU A 286 9.28 -20.51 -16.26
CA GLU A 286 8.79 -21.64 -17.05
C GLU A 286 9.66 -21.86 -18.30
N THR A 287 10.02 -20.79 -19.00
CA THR A 287 10.88 -20.85 -20.19
C THR A 287 12.30 -21.31 -19.83
N VAL A 288 12.88 -20.75 -18.76
CA VAL A 288 14.21 -21.17 -18.27
C VAL A 288 14.19 -22.63 -17.81
N GLY A 289 13.13 -23.06 -17.14
CA GLY A 289 12.93 -24.44 -16.70
C GLY A 289 12.78 -25.42 -17.87
N PHE A 290 12.09 -25.03 -18.93
CA PHE A 290 11.97 -25.80 -20.17
C PHE A 290 13.33 -25.98 -20.87
N LEU A 291 14.09 -24.90 -21.05
CA LEU A 291 15.45 -24.93 -21.61
C LEU A 291 16.37 -25.84 -20.79
N SER A 292 16.32 -25.72 -19.46
CA SER A 292 17.03 -26.60 -18.53
C SER A 292 16.65 -28.08 -18.71
N GLN A 293 15.38 -28.39 -18.92
CA GLN A 293 14.92 -29.76 -19.18
C GLN A 293 15.42 -30.29 -20.54
N GLN A 294 15.40 -29.46 -21.59
CA GLN A 294 15.96 -29.84 -22.89
C GLN A 294 17.47 -30.09 -22.80
N CYS A 295 18.23 -29.22 -22.12
CA CYS A 295 19.64 -29.41 -21.85
C CYS A 295 19.91 -30.76 -21.20
N ARG A 296 19.19 -31.11 -20.13
CA ARG A 296 19.33 -32.41 -19.44
C ARG A 296 19.07 -33.61 -20.36
N ARG A 297 17.99 -33.57 -21.15
CA ARG A 297 17.67 -34.64 -22.11
C ARG A 297 18.79 -34.85 -23.14
N MET A 298 19.40 -33.77 -23.62
CA MET A 298 20.52 -33.88 -24.57
C MET A 298 21.78 -34.49 -23.94
N LEU A 299 22.03 -34.19 -22.65
CA LEU A 299 23.13 -34.80 -21.91
C LEU A 299 22.90 -36.30 -21.70
N GLU A 300 21.68 -36.71 -21.36
CA GLU A 300 21.30 -38.13 -21.22
C GLU A 300 21.47 -38.91 -22.53
N LEU A 301 21.26 -38.26 -23.67
CA LEU A 301 21.44 -38.84 -25.01
C LEU A 301 22.89 -38.79 -25.52
N GLY A 302 23.83 -38.20 -24.78
CA GLY A 302 25.25 -38.15 -25.15
C GLY A 302 25.56 -37.21 -26.32
N HIS A 303 24.90 -36.05 -26.39
CA HIS A 303 25.09 -35.08 -27.48
C HIS A 303 26.57 -34.63 -27.62
N PRO A 304 27.13 -34.52 -28.84
CA PRO A 304 28.53 -34.15 -29.07
C PRO A 304 28.90 -32.78 -28.46
N ASP A 305 28.00 -31.79 -28.54
CA ASP A 305 28.21 -30.44 -27.98
C ASP A 305 27.74 -30.28 -26.53
N SER A 306 27.61 -31.37 -25.79
CA SER A 306 27.14 -31.40 -24.39
C SER A 306 27.80 -30.37 -23.47
N GLU A 307 29.11 -30.18 -23.58
CA GLU A 307 29.86 -29.20 -22.79
C GLU A 307 29.45 -27.75 -23.11
N GLN A 308 29.31 -27.41 -24.39
CA GLN A 308 28.91 -26.08 -24.83
C GLN A 308 27.47 -25.77 -24.43
N ILE A 309 26.55 -26.72 -24.64
CA ILE A 309 25.14 -26.60 -24.25
C ILE A 309 25.02 -26.38 -22.73
N THR A 310 25.78 -27.13 -21.92
CA THR A 310 25.79 -26.97 -20.47
C THR A 310 26.30 -25.59 -20.05
N LYS A 311 27.35 -25.07 -20.70
CA LYS A 311 27.87 -23.72 -20.44
C LYS A 311 26.84 -22.64 -20.78
N GLN A 312 26.13 -22.79 -21.90
CA GLN A 312 25.07 -21.85 -22.31
C GLN A 312 23.88 -21.88 -21.36
N GLN A 313 23.41 -23.07 -20.96
CA GLN A 313 22.33 -23.17 -19.97
C GLN A 313 22.73 -22.52 -18.64
N ALA A 314 23.93 -22.83 -18.13
CA ALA A 314 24.42 -22.23 -16.90
C ALA A 314 24.59 -20.70 -17.01
N HIS A 315 24.82 -20.16 -18.21
CA HIS A 315 24.85 -18.73 -18.44
C HIS A 315 23.45 -18.11 -18.31
N ILE A 316 22.45 -18.69 -18.97
CA ILE A 316 21.04 -18.27 -18.89
C ILE A 316 20.54 -18.32 -17.44
N ASP A 317 20.83 -19.40 -16.71
CA ASP A 317 20.42 -19.54 -15.31
C ASP A 317 20.99 -18.42 -14.44
N ARG A 318 22.27 -18.08 -14.62
CA ARG A 318 22.91 -16.96 -13.89
C ARG A 318 22.34 -15.61 -14.29
N LEU A 319 22.04 -15.40 -15.57
CA LEU A 319 21.40 -14.16 -16.04
C LEU A 319 20.01 -14.00 -15.43
N TYR A 320 19.23 -15.08 -15.39
CA TYR A 320 17.90 -15.10 -14.79
C TYR A 320 17.93 -14.76 -13.29
N VAL A 321 18.78 -15.44 -12.52
CA VAL A 321 18.95 -15.15 -11.09
C VAL A 321 19.42 -13.71 -10.88
N SER A 322 20.43 -13.26 -11.63
CA SER A 322 20.91 -11.87 -11.55
C SER A 322 19.83 -10.85 -11.88
N LEU A 323 18.93 -11.13 -12.83
CA LEU A 323 17.81 -10.26 -13.16
C LEU A 323 16.78 -10.22 -12.02
N LYS A 324 16.44 -11.38 -11.43
CA LYS A 324 15.55 -11.45 -10.26
C LYS A 324 16.09 -10.62 -9.10
N ASP A 325 17.38 -10.76 -8.80
CA ASP A 325 18.03 -10.00 -7.72
C ASP A 325 17.97 -8.48 -7.98
N LEU A 326 18.21 -8.04 -9.23
CA LEU A 326 18.13 -6.62 -9.61
C LEU A 326 16.70 -6.08 -9.53
N VAL A 327 15.71 -6.86 -9.95
CA VAL A 327 14.29 -6.50 -9.86
C VAL A 327 13.86 -6.38 -8.40
N GLU A 328 14.26 -7.31 -7.54
CA GLU A 328 13.97 -7.24 -6.11
C GLU A 328 14.66 -6.05 -5.45
N GLN A 329 15.95 -5.82 -5.71
CA GLN A 329 16.69 -4.66 -5.19
C GLN A 329 16.03 -3.34 -5.59
N ARG A 330 15.60 -3.22 -6.85
CA ARG A 330 14.90 -2.02 -7.34
C ARG A 330 13.55 -1.84 -6.66
N LYS A 331 12.79 -2.93 -6.46
CA LYS A 331 11.53 -2.91 -5.73
C LYS A 331 11.73 -2.45 -4.29
N THR A 332 12.64 -3.06 -3.53
CA THR A 332 12.92 -2.67 -2.14
C THR A 332 13.33 -1.19 -2.05
N LYS A 333 14.15 -0.70 -2.99
CA LYS A 333 14.53 0.72 -3.05
C LYS A 333 13.34 1.64 -3.30
N LEU A 334 12.46 1.29 -4.25
CA LEU A 334 11.25 2.07 -4.54
C LEU A 334 10.26 2.02 -3.37
N GLU A 335 10.12 0.88 -2.71
CA GLU A 335 9.29 0.74 -1.50
C GLU A 335 9.81 1.63 -0.37
N GLN A 336 11.12 1.60 -0.09
CA GLN A 336 11.74 2.49 0.90
C GLN A 336 11.49 3.97 0.57
N GLN A 337 11.73 4.39 -0.68
CA GLN A 337 11.43 5.76 -1.11
C GLN A 337 9.96 6.13 -0.94
N TYR A 338 9.05 5.22 -1.31
CA TYR A 338 7.61 5.43 -1.16
C TYR A 338 7.21 5.61 0.30
N TRP A 339 7.66 4.71 1.19
CA TRP A 339 7.38 4.79 2.62
C TRP A 339 7.95 6.06 3.26
N LEU A 340 9.14 6.50 2.85
CA LEU A 340 9.72 7.76 3.31
C LEU A 340 8.86 8.97 2.92
N TYR A 341 8.37 9.04 1.68
CA TYR A 341 7.48 10.12 1.26
C TYR A 341 6.14 10.08 1.99
N GLN A 342 5.56 8.89 2.14
CA GLN A 342 4.33 8.68 2.88
C GLN A 342 4.47 9.14 4.34
N LEU A 343 5.55 8.75 5.02
CA LEU A 343 5.85 9.18 6.39
C LEU A 343 6.04 10.70 6.47
N LYS A 344 6.85 11.27 5.58
CA LYS A 344 7.08 12.72 5.56
C LYS A 344 5.77 13.50 5.46
N ARG A 345 4.85 13.08 4.58
CA ARG A 345 3.53 13.70 4.43
C ARG A 345 2.71 13.61 5.71
N GLU A 346 2.68 12.45 6.38
CA GLU A 346 1.92 12.27 7.62
C GLU A 346 2.53 13.09 8.78
N VAL A 347 3.86 13.17 8.88
CA VAL A 347 4.56 14.01 9.86
C VAL A 347 4.23 15.49 9.63
N GLU A 348 4.43 16.01 8.42
CA GLU A 348 4.15 17.42 8.09
C GLU A 348 2.67 17.78 8.33
N ALA A 349 1.75 16.87 8.01
CA ALA A 349 0.33 17.06 8.26
C ALA A 349 0.01 17.14 9.77
N LEU A 350 0.65 16.29 10.58
CA LEU A 350 0.44 16.27 12.02
C LEU A 350 1.12 17.47 12.71
N GLU A 351 2.34 17.84 12.33
CA GLU A 351 3.02 19.04 12.84
C GLU A 351 2.21 20.31 12.58
N LYS A 352 1.65 20.43 11.37
CA LYS A 352 0.76 21.54 11.03
C LYS A 352 -0.49 21.54 11.90
N TRP A 353 -1.11 20.37 12.10
CA TRP A 353 -2.29 20.25 12.95
C TRP A 353 -1.96 20.59 14.42
N ILE A 354 -0.81 20.16 14.94
CA ILE A 354 -0.33 20.52 16.29
C ILE A 354 -0.19 22.04 16.39
N SER A 355 0.50 22.68 15.44
CA SER A 355 0.67 24.15 15.42
C SER A 355 -0.66 24.91 15.42
N GLU A 356 -1.67 24.42 14.69
CA GLU A 356 -3.03 24.99 14.69
C GLU A 356 -3.71 24.87 16.08
N ARG A 357 -3.47 23.76 16.79
CA ARG A 357 -4.02 23.52 18.13
C ARG A 357 -3.28 24.31 19.20
N GLU A 358 -1.97 24.47 19.07
CA GLU A 358 -1.15 25.33 19.94
C GLU A 358 -1.66 26.76 19.93
N ALA A 359 -2.00 27.31 18.75
CA ALA A 359 -2.56 28.65 18.63
C ALA A 359 -3.87 28.85 19.43
N VAL A 360 -4.67 27.80 19.59
CA VAL A 360 -5.89 27.83 20.43
C VAL A 360 -5.54 27.67 21.91
N ALA A 361 -4.61 26.76 22.23
CA ALA A 361 -4.15 26.51 23.59
C ALA A 361 -3.34 27.68 24.18
N SER A 362 -2.73 28.54 23.35
CA SER A 362 -1.96 29.70 23.77
C SER A 362 -2.80 30.94 24.11
N SER A 363 -4.14 30.86 24.01
CA SER A 363 -5.00 31.98 24.37
C SER A 363 -4.74 32.42 25.82
N THR A 364 -4.74 33.74 26.07
CA THR A 364 -4.53 34.34 27.40
C THR A 364 -5.84 34.79 28.05
N GLU A 365 -6.99 34.53 27.42
CA GLU A 365 -8.29 34.91 27.97
C GLU A 365 -8.65 34.03 29.18
N LEU A 366 -8.96 34.68 30.30
CA LEU A 366 -9.29 34.05 31.59
C LEU A 366 -10.72 34.34 32.06
N GLY A 367 -11.53 34.98 31.21
CA GLY A 367 -12.89 35.46 31.48
C GLY A 367 -12.96 36.69 32.39
N GLN A 368 -14.15 37.29 32.46
CA GLN A 368 -14.39 38.59 33.13
C GLN A 368 -15.29 38.48 34.37
N ASP A 369 -16.08 37.41 34.44
CA ASP A 369 -17.00 37.07 35.51
C ASP A 369 -17.14 35.55 35.63
N LEU A 370 -17.83 35.08 36.67
CA LEU A 370 -17.95 33.65 36.98
C LEU A 370 -18.62 32.87 35.84
N GLU A 371 -19.66 33.44 35.20
CA GLU A 371 -20.38 32.78 34.11
C GLU A 371 -19.47 32.61 32.89
N HIS A 372 -18.75 33.66 32.52
CA HIS A 372 -17.82 33.64 31.40
C HIS A 372 -16.66 32.67 31.63
N VAL A 373 -16.01 32.67 32.81
CA VAL A 373 -14.93 31.70 33.09
C VAL A 373 -15.45 30.27 33.06
N THR A 374 -16.65 30.03 33.59
CA THR A 374 -17.27 28.69 33.58
C THR A 374 -17.52 28.21 32.15
N ALA A 375 -18.06 29.07 31.29
CA ALA A 375 -18.23 28.76 29.87
C ALA A 375 -16.89 28.47 29.17
N LEU A 376 -15.85 29.29 29.42
CA LEU A 376 -14.51 29.08 28.87
C LEU A 376 -13.89 27.75 29.34
N GLN A 377 -14.03 27.40 30.61
CA GLN A 377 -13.56 26.13 31.17
C GLN A 377 -14.24 24.93 30.52
N GLU A 378 -15.57 24.96 30.36
CA GLU A 378 -16.32 23.88 29.71
C GLU A 378 -15.89 23.71 28.26
N MET A 379 -15.79 24.82 27.51
CA MET A 379 -15.34 24.82 26.13
C MET A 379 -13.91 24.29 25.99
N PHE A 380 -13.01 24.73 26.87
CA PHE A 380 -11.61 24.30 26.84
C PHE A 380 -11.44 22.84 27.26
N THR A 381 -12.24 22.36 28.22
CA THR A 381 -12.23 20.95 28.63
C THR A 381 -12.65 20.04 27.47
N LYS A 382 -13.69 20.42 26.72
CA LYS A 382 -14.11 19.71 25.50
C LYS A 382 -13.00 19.73 24.44
N PHE A 383 -12.44 20.91 24.16
CA PHE A 383 -11.33 21.08 23.22
C PHE A 383 -10.13 20.19 23.58
N ARG A 384 -9.73 20.16 24.85
CA ARG A 384 -8.60 19.35 25.32
C ARG A 384 -8.87 17.86 25.17
N ALA A 385 -10.07 17.39 25.56
CA ALA A 385 -10.45 15.98 25.42
C ALA A 385 -10.44 15.54 23.96
N GLU A 386 -11.04 16.33 23.07
CA GLU A 386 -11.04 16.08 21.63
C GLU A 386 -9.62 16.07 21.05
N THR A 387 -8.82 17.10 21.35
CA THR A 387 -7.44 17.23 20.86
C THR A 387 -6.58 16.07 21.34
N THR A 388 -6.67 15.69 22.61
CA THR A 388 -5.93 14.53 23.16
C THR A 388 -6.34 13.24 22.44
N SER A 389 -7.65 13.02 22.23
CA SER A 389 -8.14 11.80 21.59
C SER A 389 -7.78 11.66 20.10
N VAL A 390 -7.74 12.76 19.36
CA VAL A 390 -7.40 12.77 17.93
C VAL A 390 -5.89 12.74 17.76
N GLY A 391 -5.17 13.62 18.47
CA GLY A 391 -3.73 13.71 18.41
C GLY A 391 -3.04 12.43 18.84
N GLN A 392 -3.49 11.78 19.92
CA GLN A 392 -2.90 10.50 20.35
C GLN A 392 -3.06 9.41 19.29
N ARG A 393 -4.24 9.29 18.65
CA ARG A 393 -4.45 8.28 17.60
C ARG A 393 -3.57 8.52 16.37
N GLN A 394 -3.41 9.77 15.96
CA GLN A 394 -2.52 10.12 14.84
C GLN A 394 -1.06 9.88 15.22
N MET A 395 -0.67 10.24 16.44
CA MET A 395 0.67 10.03 16.96
C MET A 395 1.04 8.55 17.02
N ASP A 396 0.13 7.71 17.52
CA ASP A 396 0.30 6.25 17.55
C ASP A 396 0.46 5.67 16.13
N SER A 397 -0.31 6.19 15.16
CA SER A 397 -0.23 5.78 13.75
C SER A 397 1.14 6.12 13.13
N VAL A 398 1.62 7.36 13.32
CA VAL A 398 2.92 7.80 12.79
C VAL A 398 4.06 7.06 13.50
N ASN A 399 4.03 6.96 14.82
CA ASN A 399 5.01 6.22 15.60
C ASN A 399 5.09 4.75 15.20
N LYS A 400 3.95 4.11 14.91
CA LYS A 400 3.90 2.74 14.41
C LYS A 400 4.59 2.62 13.05
N MET A 401 4.26 3.50 12.10
CA MET A 401 4.89 3.49 10.77
C MET A 401 6.40 3.71 10.86
N VAL A 402 6.85 4.62 11.71
CA VAL A 402 8.28 4.85 11.99
C VAL A 402 8.95 3.58 12.52
N ASN A 403 8.37 2.94 13.54
CA ASN A 403 8.96 1.75 14.14
C ASN A 403 9.05 0.61 13.11
N GLU A 404 7.98 0.38 12.33
CA GLU A 404 7.98 -0.64 11.27
C GLU A 404 9.06 -0.37 10.20
N MET A 405 9.27 0.89 9.82
CA MET A 405 10.33 1.27 8.89
C MET A 405 11.74 1.03 9.47
N ILE A 406 11.96 1.39 10.74
CA ILE A 406 13.24 1.17 11.42
C ILE A 406 13.51 -0.33 11.60
N ASP A 407 12.52 -1.10 12.03
CA ASP A 407 12.63 -2.56 12.25
C ASP A 407 12.93 -3.31 10.94
N CYS A 408 12.40 -2.82 9.81
CA CYS A 408 12.73 -3.33 8.47
C CYS A 408 14.12 -2.90 7.96
N GLY A 409 14.90 -2.12 8.73
CA GLY A 409 16.24 -1.68 8.35
C GLY A 409 16.27 -0.63 7.23
N HIS A 410 15.32 0.31 7.24
CA HIS A 410 15.25 1.39 6.24
C HIS A 410 16.57 2.19 6.17
N ALA A 411 17.01 2.55 4.96
CA ALA A 411 18.28 3.25 4.74
C ALA A 411 18.39 4.59 5.52
N ASP A 412 17.30 5.35 5.58
CA ASP A 412 17.20 6.63 6.28
C ASP A 412 16.73 6.53 7.76
N ALA A 413 16.94 5.39 8.43
CA ALA A 413 16.43 5.16 9.78
C ALA A 413 16.80 6.24 10.81
N ALA A 414 17.99 6.85 10.69
CA ALA A 414 18.41 7.95 11.57
C ALA A 414 17.52 9.19 11.40
N THR A 415 17.34 9.66 10.16
CA THR A 415 16.47 10.80 9.82
C THR A 415 15.02 10.53 10.26
N ILE A 416 14.54 9.30 10.05
CA ILE A 416 13.20 8.87 10.45
C ILE A 416 13.02 8.95 11.98
N ALA A 417 14.04 8.55 12.75
CA ALA A 417 14.03 8.65 14.20
C ALA A 417 14.04 10.12 14.67
N GLU A 418 14.82 10.99 14.01
CA GLU A 418 14.82 12.43 14.30
C GLU A 418 13.44 13.06 14.08
N TRP A 419 12.75 12.72 12.98
CA TRP A 419 11.37 13.19 12.74
C TRP A 419 10.41 12.72 13.81
N LYS A 420 10.53 11.46 14.24
CA LYS A 420 9.72 10.93 15.34
C LYS A 420 9.97 11.68 16.63
N ASP A 421 11.22 11.95 16.97
CA ASP A 421 11.57 12.63 18.22
C ASP A 421 11.04 14.07 18.23
N GLY A 422 11.23 14.83 17.14
CA GLY A 422 10.69 16.20 17.02
C GLY A 422 9.16 16.25 17.04
N LEU A 423 8.49 15.27 16.43
CA LEU A 423 7.04 15.17 16.48
C LEU A 423 6.53 14.79 17.89
N ASN A 424 7.23 13.92 18.62
CA ASN A 424 6.89 13.60 20.01
C ASN A 424 7.12 14.80 20.94
N GLU A 425 8.16 15.59 20.70
CA GLU A 425 8.45 16.82 21.46
C GLU A 425 7.35 17.86 21.27
N SER A 426 7.00 18.21 20.02
CA SER A 426 5.90 19.15 19.74
C SER A 426 4.55 18.69 20.29
N TRP A 427 4.27 17.38 20.27
CA TRP A 427 3.07 16.84 20.91
C TRP A 427 3.08 17.00 22.43
N ALA A 428 4.22 16.76 23.08
CA ALA A 428 4.38 16.96 24.52
C ALA A 428 4.22 18.44 24.90
N ASP A 429 4.83 19.35 24.14
CA ASP A 429 4.72 20.80 24.35
C ASP A 429 3.27 21.28 24.27
N LEU A 430 2.50 20.80 23.29
CA LEU A 430 1.07 21.10 23.19
C LEU A 430 0.28 20.57 24.41
N GLN A 431 0.60 19.37 24.91
CA GLN A 431 -0.05 18.83 26.11
C GLN A 431 0.24 19.67 27.35
N GLU A 432 1.49 20.10 27.55
CA GLU A 432 1.90 20.98 28.65
C GLU A 432 1.23 22.36 28.55
N LEU A 433 1.15 22.92 27.35
CA LEU A 433 0.46 24.18 27.10
C LEU A 433 -1.03 24.07 27.44
N MET A 434 -1.68 22.98 27.03
CA MET A 434 -3.09 22.73 27.37
C MET A 434 -3.30 22.54 28.88
N GLU A 435 -2.40 21.84 29.57
CA GLU A 435 -2.46 21.68 31.02
C GLU A 435 -2.29 23.03 31.75
N THR A 436 -1.32 23.82 31.33
CA THR A 436 -1.08 25.16 31.87
C THR A 436 -2.31 26.05 31.71
N ARG A 437 -2.92 26.08 30.52
CA ARG A 437 -4.15 26.86 30.28
C ARG A 437 -5.34 26.35 31.12
N ALA A 438 -5.48 25.04 31.30
CA ALA A 438 -6.53 24.47 32.15
C ALA A 438 -6.37 24.93 33.61
N GLN A 439 -5.14 24.91 34.14
CA GLN A 439 -4.83 25.39 35.49
C GLN A 439 -5.09 26.89 35.64
N MET A 440 -4.73 27.70 34.64
CA MET A 440 -5.00 29.14 34.64
C MET A 440 -6.50 29.45 34.66
N LEU A 441 -7.30 28.73 33.87
CA LEU A 441 -8.76 28.87 33.89
C LEU A 441 -9.35 28.40 35.23
N ALA A 442 -8.84 27.31 35.82
CA ALA A 442 -9.22 26.85 37.16
C ALA A 442 -8.93 27.90 38.25
N ALA A 443 -7.75 28.51 38.24
CA ALA A 443 -7.39 29.56 39.17
C ALA A 443 -8.27 30.81 38.99
N SER A 444 -8.60 31.19 37.75
CA SER A 444 -9.52 32.29 37.46
C SER A 444 -10.94 32.01 37.96
N HIS A 445 -11.44 30.80 37.73
CA HIS A 445 -12.77 30.39 38.19
C HIS A 445 -12.87 30.45 39.72
N GLN A 446 -11.86 29.92 40.44
CA GLN A 446 -11.81 29.98 41.90
C GLN A 446 -11.82 31.43 42.41
N LEU A 447 -11.09 32.32 41.74
CA LEU A 447 -11.06 33.74 42.10
C LEU A 447 -12.43 34.41 41.92
N HIS A 448 -13.07 34.24 40.77
CA HIS A 448 -14.40 34.82 40.52
C HIS A 448 -15.46 34.23 41.45
N LYS A 449 -15.42 32.92 41.68
CA LYS A 449 -16.31 32.24 42.63
C LYS A 449 -16.16 32.81 44.03
N PHE A 450 -14.94 33.06 44.50
CA PHE A 450 -14.72 33.69 45.80
C PHE A 450 -15.38 35.06 45.91
N PHE A 451 -15.26 35.93 44.91
CA PHE A 451 -15.90 37.24 44.94
C PHE A 451 -17.44 37.14 44.91
N THR A 452 -17.99 36.20 44.14
CA THR A 452 -19.43 35.91 44.13
C THR A 452 -19.90 35.39 45.49
N ASP A 453 -19.20 34.41 46.08
CA ASP A 453 -19.50 33.86 47.40
C ASP A 453 -19.47 34.95 48.48
N CYS A 454 -18.50 35.88 48.42
CA CYS A 454 -18.45 37.04 49.32
C CYS A 454 -19.70 37.91 49.20
N GLN A 455 -20.11 38.22 47.97
CA GLN A 455 -21.29 39.05 47.73
C GLN A 455 -22.58 38.38 48.22
N GLU A 456 -22.72 37.07 48.00
CA GLU A 456 -23.86 36.30 48.51
C GLU A 456 -23.91 36.28 50.04
N VAL A 457 -22.78 36.05 50.70
CA VAL A 457 -22.67 36.06 52.16
C VAL A 457 -22.99 37.45 52.73
N LEU A 458 -22.49 38.52 52.12
CA LEU A 458 -22.85 39.89 52.52
C LEU A 458 -24.36 40.14 52.45
N VAL A 459 -25.00 39.77 51.33
CA VAL A 459 -26.46 39.90 51.16
C VAL A 459 -27.23 39.09 52.22
N GLN A 460 -26.76 37.89 52.55
CA GLN A 460 -27.35 37.05 53.59
C GLN A 460 -27.17 37.64 55.00
N ILE A 461 -25.99 38.15 55.33
CA ILE A 461 -25.71 38.86 56.60
C ILE A 461 -26.64 40.06 56.74
N GLU A 462 -26.75 40.89 55.69
CA GLU A 462 -27.65 42.03 55.68
C GLU A 462 -29.12 41.61 55.83
N GLY A 463 -29.53 40.54 55.15
CA GLY A 463 -30.88 39.97 55.29
C GLY A 463 -31.18 39.56 56.74
N LYS A 464 -30.24 38.90 57.41
CA LYS A 464 -30.34 38.53 58.83
C LYS A 464 -30.33 39.74 59.75
N MET A 465 -29.50 40.74 59.47
CA MET A 465 -29.48 42.03 60.17
C MET A 465 -30.85 42.72 60.12
N ARG A 466 -31.53 42.71 58.96
CA ARG A 466 -32.86 43.32 58.80
C ARG A 466 -33.97 42.55 59.52
N GLN A 467 -33.83 41.23 59.71
CA GLN A 467 -34.80 40.39 60.45
C GLN A 467 -34.67 40.54 61.97
N LEU A 468 -33.49 40.91 62.47
CA LEU A 468 -33.20 40.97 63.90
C LEU A 468 -34.11 41.92 64.71
N PRO A 469 -34.49 43.13 64.22
CA PRO A 469 -35.46 44.00 64.89
C PRO A 469 -36.85 43.39 65.06
N GLU A 470 -37.30 42.51 64.16
CA GLU A 470 -38.60 41.82 64.29
C GLU A 470 -38.59 40.83 65.46
N VAL A 471 -37.47 40.12 65.65
CA VAL A 471 -37.24 39.26 66.83
C VAL A 471 -37.24 40.09 68.12
N ARG A 472 -36.75 41.34 68.06
CA ARG A 472 -36.80 42.29 69.18
C ARG A 472 -38.21 42.83 69.44
N SER A 473 -38.97 43.18 68.41
CA SER A 473 -40.29 43.79 68.55
C SER A 473 -41.35 42.81 69.05
N CYS A 474 -41.23 41.51 68.75
CA CYS A 474 -42.08 40.46 69.34
C CYS A 474 -42.06 40.44 70.88
N GLN A 475 -41.01 40.98 71.52
CA GLN A 475 -40.92 41.12 72.98
C GLN A 475 -41.96 42.09 73.56
N VAL A 476 -42.38 43.09 72.78
CA VAL A 476 -43.34 44.12 73.23
C VAL A 476 -44.77 43.57 73.26
N SER A 477 -45.08 42.61 72.40
CA SER A 477 -46.45 42.09 72.23
C SER A 477 -46.71 40.75 72.92
N THR A 478 -45.67 39.98 73.29
CA THR A 478 -45.84 38.59 73.76
C THR A 478 -45.64 38.46 75.27
N ALA A 479 -46.69 38.05 75.99
CA ALA A 479 -46.63 37.86 77.45
C ALA A 479 -45.92 36.56 77.91
N ASN A 480 -45.52 35.68 76.98
CA ASN A 480 -44.92 34.39 77.29
C ASN A 480 -43.38 34.40 77.09
N PRO A 481 -42.58 34.28 78.17
CA PRO A 481 -41.11 34.27 78.07
C PRO A 481 -40.54 33.10 77.26
N GLY A 482 -41.19 31.93 77.31
CA GLY A 482 -40.74 30.74 76.57
C GLY A 482 -40.93 30.87 75.05
N THR A 483 -41.80 31.76 74.58
CA THR A 483 -41.93 32.04 73.14
C THR A 483 -40.79 32.93 72.64
N LEU A 484 -40.39 33.94 73.41
CA LEU A 484 -39.29 34.84 73.05
C LEU A 484 -37.94 34.12 73.00
N GLN A 485 -37.66 33.26 73.99
CA GLN A 485 -36.45 32.43 74.00
C GLN A 485 -36.39 31.46 72.82
N ARG A 486 -37.51 30.81 72.46
CA ARG A 486 -37.57 29.90 71.30
C ARG A 486 -37.36 30.64 69.98
N LEU A 487 -37.91 31.85 69.82
CA LEU A 487 -37.72 32.66 68.61
C LEU A 487 -36.25 33.08 68.45
N LEU A 488 -35.60 33.54 69.52
CA LEU A 488 -34.19 33.87 69.49
C LEU A 488 -33.32 32.63 69.20
N HIS A 489 -33.60 31.51 69.87
CA HIS A 489 -32.86 30.28 69.64
C HIS A 489 -33.03 29.76 68.20
N SER A 490 -34.22 29.88 67.62
CA SER A 490 -34.47 29.57 66.21
C SER A 490 -33.66 30.48 65.27
N PHE A 491 -33.59 31.78 65.59
CA PHE A 491 -32.76 32.72 64.83
C PHE A 491 -31.26 32.38 64.92
N GLU A 492 -30.74 32.11 66.13
CA GLU A 492 -29.36 31.68 66.37
C GLU A 492 -29.02 30.38 65.64
N HIS A 493 -29.95 29.42 65.63
CA HIS A 493 -29.80 28.19 64.85
C HIS A 493 -29.76 28.49 63.35
N SER A 494 -30.57 29.44 62.87
CA SER A 494 -30.56 29.84 61.45
C SER A 494 -29.26 30.53 61.02
N LEU A 495 -28.45 31.03 61.96
CA LEU A 495 -27.13 31.61 61.68
C LEU A 495 -26.04 30.54 61.49
N GLN A 496 -26.26 29.29 61.89
CA GLN A 496 -25.22 28.25 61.82
C GLN A 496 -24.72 27.99 60.39
N LEU A 497 -25.59 28.12 59.39
CA LEU A 497 -25.18 28.04 57.98
C LEU A 497 -24.26 29.21 57.58
N LEU A 498 -24.54 30.41 58.10
CA LEU A 498 -23.73 31.58 57.80
C LEU A 498 -22.37 31.49 58.49
N VAL A 499 -22.31 30.91 59.70
CA VAL A 499 -21.04 30.59 60.40
C VAL A 499 -20.17 29.68 59.53
N SER A 500 -20.74 28.61 58.97
CA SER A 500 -19.97 27.68 58.14
C SER A 500 -19.51 28.32 56.82
N GLN A 501 -20.38 29.13 56.18
CA GLN A 501 -20.04 29.86 54.96
C GLN A 501 -18.93 30.90 55.18
N VAL A 502 -19.01 31.72 56.24
CA VAL A 502 -17.98 32.72 56.57
C VAL A 502 -16.64 32.03 56.86
N ARG A 503 -16.65 30.91 57.59
CA ARG A 503 -15.44 30.13 57.85
C ARG A 503 -14.82 29.60 56.55
N GLN A 504 -15.64 29.00 55.68
CA GLN A 504 -15.18 28.51 54.39
C GLN A 504 -14.59 29.64 53.52
N LEU A 505 -15.20 30.82 53.56
CA LEU A 505 -14.73 31.99 52.82
C LEU A 505 -13.36 32.46 53.34
N GLN A 506 -13.14 32.47 54.66
CA GLN A 506 -11.82 32.78 55.24
C GLN A 506 -10.76 31.75 54.81
N GLU A 507 -11.10 30.47 54.83
CA GLU A 507 -10.21 29.40 54.36
C GLU A 507 -9.88 29.59 52.87
N ASN A 508 -10.88 29.85 52.03
CA ASN A 508 -10.70 30.15 50.59
C ASN A 508 -9.86 31.41 50.36
N ALA A 509 -10.09 32.49 51.12
CA ALA A 509 -9.31 33.72 51.03
C ALA A 509 -7.84 33.48 51.38
N SER A 510 -7.57 32.66 52.40
CA SER A 510 -6.21 32.30 52.79
C SER A 510 -5.48 31.50 51.69
N GLN A 511 -6.18 30.55 51.06
CA GLN A 511 -5.65 29.75 49.96
C GLN A 511 -5.38 30.63 48.72
N LEU A 512 -6.32 31.49 48.35
CA LEU A 512 -6.16 32.37 47.19
C LEU A 512 -5.04 33.40 47.41
N ARG A 513 -4.90 33.97 48.61
CA ARG A 513 -3.79 34.88 48.93
C ARG A 513 -2.41 34.20 48.95
N ALA A 514 -2.37 32.87 49.07
CA ALA A 514 -1.11 32.13 48.94
C ALA A 514 -0.65 32.01 47.47
N ILE A 515 -1.57 32.10 46.50
CA ILE A 515 -1.31 31.87 45.07
C ILE A 515 -1.30 33.19 44.28
N TYR A 516 -2.05 34.20 44.73
CA TYR A 516 -2.11 35.54 44.12
C TYR A 516 -1.24 36.55 44.87
N ALA A 517 -0.71 37.54 44.14
CA ALA A 517 0.09 38.63 44.68
C ALA A 517 -0.38 40.00 44.14
N GLY A 518 0.13 41.09 44.75
CA GLY A 518 -0.16 42.47 44.34
C GLY A 518 -1.64 42.84 44.46
N GLU A 519 -2.15 43.60 43.50
CA GLU A 519 -3.52 44.15 43.52
C GLU A 519 -4.61 43.08 43.70
N LYS A 520 -4.41 41.88 43.14
CA LYS A 520 -5.38 40.77 43.31
C LYS A 520 -5.41 40.26 44.75
N ALA A 521 -4.24 40.11 45.40
CA ALA A 521 -4.17 39.70 46.80
C ALA A 521 -4.78 40.77 47.73
N ASP A 522 -4.53 42.04 47.44
CA ASP A 522 -5.11 43.17 48.17
C ASP A 522 -6.64 43.23 48.00
N ALA A 523 -7.15 42.97 46.79
CA ALA A 523 -8.59 42.90 46.54
C ALA A 523 -9.26 41.72 47.27
N ILE A 524 -8.60 40.55 47.33
CA ILE A 524 -9.08 39.39 48.11
C ILE A 524 -9.13 39.75 49.60
N LEU A 525 -8.06 40.34 50.14
CA LEU A 525 -8.00 40.77 51.53
C LEU A 525 -9.10 41.79 51.85
N ALA A 526 -9.24 42.83 51.03
CA ALA A 526 -10.24 43.86 51.22
C ALA A 526 -11.64 43.26 51.31
N ARG A 527 -11.98 42.34 50.39
CA ARG A 527 -13.29 41.68 50.37
C ARG A 527 -13.50 40.76 51.58
N GLU A 528 -12.48 40.00 51.98
CA GLU A 528 -12.53 39.17 53.20
C GLU A 528 -12.79 40.05 54.44
N THR A 529 -12.08 41.16 54.57
CA THR A 529 -12.23 42.06 55.72
C THR A 529 -13.63 42.71 55.77
N GLU A 530 -14.22 43.03 54.63
CA GLU A 530 -15.59 43.56 54.52
C GLU A 530 -16.63 42.54 55.06
N VAL A 531 -16.53 41.28 54.61
CA VAL A 531 -17.38 40.18 55.09
C VAL A 531 -17.19 39.98 56.60
N MET A 532 -15.96 39.97 57.08
CA MET A 532 -15.67 39.77 58.50
C MET A 532 -16.19 40.92 59.38
N GLN A 533 -16.14 42.15 58.89
CA GLN A 533 -16.61 43.31 59.62
C GLN A 533 -18.15 43.30 59.73
N THR A 534 -18.85 43.08 58.63
CA THR A 534 -20.33 42.98 58.62
C THR A 534 -20.82 41.78 59.44
N TRP A 535 -20.12 40.65 59.38
CA TRP A 535 -20.40 39.48 60.22
C TRP A 535 -20.25 39.79 61.71
N LYS A 536 -19.16 40.47 62.10
CA LYS A 536 -18.93 40.90 63.49
C LYS A 536 -20.05 41.83 63.97
N GLU A 537 -20.51 42.74 63.14
CA GLU A 537 -21.63 43.64 63.46
C GLU A 537 -22.93 42.88 63.71
N LEU A 538 -23.24 41.88 62.88
CA LEU A 538 -24.39 41.00 63.10
C LEU A 538 -24.30 40.22 64.42
N LEU A 539 -23.12 39.68 64.75
CA LEU A 539 -22.91 38.96 66.02
C LEU A 539 -23.11 39.88 67.23
N VAL A 540 -22.55 41.10 67.19
CA VAL A 540 -22.75 42.10 68.26
C VAL A 540 -24.22 42.48 68.39
N ALA A 541 -24.93 42.68 67.27
CA ALA A 541 -26.35 42.97 67.30
C ALA A 541 -27.16 41.79 67.86
N CYS A 542 -26.83 40.55 67.49
CA CYS A 542 -27.47 39.34 67.99
C CYS A 542 -27.25 39.18 69.50
N GLU A 543 -26.04 39.41 69.99
CA GLU A 543 -25.72 39.40 71.42
C GLU A 543 -26.53 40.48 72.17
N GLY A 544 -26.62 41.69 71.62
CA GLY A 544 -27.47 42.74 72.17
C GLY A 544 -28.94 42.33 72.25
N SER A 545 -29.46 41.65 71.22
CA SER A 545 -30.82 41.08 71.25
C SER A 545 -30.97 40.01 72.32
N ARG A 546 -29.98 39.13 72.48
CA ARG A 546 -29.97 38.06 73.48
C ARG A 546 -30.06 38.61 74.89
N VAL A 547 -29.19 39.56 75.23
CA VAL A 547 -29.20 40.24 76.54
C VAL A 547 -30.54 40.93 76.80
N GLN A 548 -31.12 41.57 75.78
CA GLN A 548 -32.45 42.19 75.91
C GLN A 548 -33.56 41.15 76.16
N VAL A 549 -33.62 40.07 75.37
CA VAL A 549 -34.59 38.98 75.54
C VAL A 549 -34.48 38.35 76.94
N THR A 550 -33.26 38.07 77.41
CA THR A 550 -33.05 37.49 78.75
C THR A 550 -33.48 38.47 79.83
N THR A 551 -33.12 39.76 79.72
CA THR A 551 -33.54 40.79 80.70
C THR A 551 -35.06 40.92 80.79
N VAL A 552 -35.76 40.94 79.64
CA VAL A 552 -37.23 40.99 79.60
C VAL A 552 -37.84 39.71 80.16
N THR A 553 -37.28 38.55 79.81
CA THR A 553 -37.72 37.24 80.31
C THR A 553 -37.57 37.15 81.82
N ASP A 554 -36.42 37.52 82.36
CA ASP A 554 -36.11 37.53 83.79
C ASP A 554 -37.06 38.47 84.54
N LYS A 555 -37.36 39.65 83.95
CA LYS A 555 -38.35 40.59 84.50
C LYS A 555 -39.76 39.98 84.56
N ILE A 556 -40.23 39.33 83.48
CA ILE A 556 -41.54 38.68 83.45
C ILE A 556 -41.60 37.53 84.47
N GLN A 557 -40.56 36.70 84.53
CA GLN A 557 -40.46 35.60 85.50
C GLN A 557 -40.45 36.12 86.93
N PHE A 558 -39.69 37.18 87.23
CA PHE A 558 -39.68 37.83 88.54
C PHE A 558 -41.07 38.31 88.94
N PHE A 559 -41.79 39.04 88.07
CA PHE A 559 -43.15 39.49 88.37
C PHE A 559 -44.14 38.33 88.50
N ALA A 560 -43.95 37.23 87.76
CA ALA A 560 -44.75 36.02 87.94
C ALA A 560 -44.54 35.41 89.34
N VAL A 561 -43.29 35.29 89.79
CA VAL A 561 -42.95 34.82 91.14
C VAL A 561 -43.50 35.77 92.21
N VAL A 562 -43.37 37.08 92.03
CA VAL A 562 -43.96 38.08 92.96
C VAL A 562 -45.47 37.91 93.03
N ARG A 563 -46.16 37.74 91.90
CA ARG A 563 -47.60 37.52 91.86
C ARG A 563 -47.99 36.19 92.53
N GLU A 564 -47.24 35.12 92.32
CA GLU A 564 -47.42 33.84 93.03
C GLU A 564 -47.24 34.00 94.55
N LEU A 565 -46.20 34.70 94.97
CA LEU A 565 -45.94 35.01 96.38
C LEU A 565 -47.03 35.90 96.98
N SER A 566 -47.52 36.90 96.25
CA SER A 566 -48.65 37.74 96.68
C SER A 566 -49.93 36.92 96.81
N MET A 567 -50.29 36.10 95.82
CA MET A 567 -51.45 35.21 95.89
C MET A 567 -51.32 34.20 97.05
N TRP A 568 -50.13 33.66 97.30
CA TRP A 568 -49.86 32.80 98.44
C TRP A 568 -50.04 33.56 99.75
N THR A 569 -49.50 34.76 99.86
CA THR A 569 -49.63 35.62 101.06
C THR A 569 -51.09 35.98 101.31
N ASP A 570 -51.84 36.38 100.29
CA ASP A 570 -53.29 36.65 100.39
C ASP A 570 -54.08 35.40 100.75
N GLY A 571 -53.69 34.22 100.23
CA GLY A 571 -54.26 32.94 100.59
C GLY A 571 -54.03 32.56 102.07
N ILE A 572 -52.81 32.78 102.57
CA ILE A 572 -52.47 32.58 103.99
C ILE A 572 -53.19 33.62 104.87
N MET A 573 -53.23 34.89 104.48
CA MET A 573 -53.98 35.93 105.19
C MET A 573 -55.49 35.67 105.20
N GLY A 574 -56.05 35.08 104.14
CA GLY A 574 -57.45 34.64 104.11
C GLY A 574 -57.74 33.44 105.02
N GLN A 575 -56.74 32.59 105.29
CA GLN A 575 -56.83 31.50 106.26
C GLN A 575 -56.66 32.01 107.71
N ILE A 576 -55.95 33.12 107.91
CA ILE A 576 -55.84 33.86 109.17
C ILE A 576 -57.00 34.88 109.23
N GLY A 577 -58.22 34.42 109.48
CA GLY A 577 -59.39 35.32 109.69
C GLY A 577 -59.18 36.29 110.88
N PRO A 578 -60.04 37.32 111.04
CA PRO A 578 -59.94 38.29 112.12
C PRO A 578 -60.29 37.63 113.46
N SER A 579 -59.34 36.92 114.03
CA SER A 579 -59.41 36.35 115.38
C SER A 579 -58.40 37.09 116.25
N GLU A 580 -58.86 37.73 117.32
CA GLU A 580 -58.03 38.48 118.26
C GLU A 580 -57.07 37.60 119.08
N ASP A 581 -57.07 36.27 118.93
CA ASP A 581 -56.25 35.34 119.73
C ASP A 581 -54.93 34.87 119.09
N ALA A 582 -54.55 35.33 117.90
CA ALA A 582 -53.32 34.87 117.23
C ALA A 582 -52.09 35.79 117.40
N ARG A 583 -52.08 36.68 118.40
CA ARG A 583 -50.98 37.67 118.60
C ARG A 583 -49.80 37.17 119.46
N TYR A 584 -49.85 35.95 120.02
CA TYR A 584 -48.79 35.48 120.93
C TYR A 584 -47.90 34.35 120.40
N GLU A 585 -48.24 33.69 119.28
CA GLU A 585 -47.40 32.61 118.71
C GLU A 585 -46.78 32.94 117.33
N THR A 586 -47.22 34.00 116.66
CA THR A 586 -46.69 34.40 115.34
C THR A 586 -45.43 35.29 115.41
N ALA A 587 -45.12 35.85 116.58
CA ALA A 587 -43.96 36.73 116.79
C ALA A 587 -42.60 36.00 116.86
N PHE A 588 -42.59 34.67 117.03
CA PHE A 588 -41.36 33.88 117.15
C PHE A 588 -41.00 33.05 115.89
N VAL A 589 -41.91 32.88 114.93
CA VAL A 589 -41.68 31.98 113.78
C VAL A 589 -41.35 32.73 112.47
N LEU A 590 -41.72 34.01 112.37
CA LEU A 590 -41.50 34.80 111.14
C LEU A 590 -40.02 35.16 110.83
N PRO A 591 -39.09 35.32 111.80
CA PRO A 591 -37.68 35.55 111.46
C PRO A 591 -36.95 34.32 110.91
N TYR A 592 -37.40 33.10 111.23
CA TYR A 592 -36.71 31.87 110.82
C TYR A 592 -37.04 31.43 109.38
N PHE A 593 -38.24 31.72 108.88
CA PHE A 593 -38.64 31.36 107.51
C PHE A 593 -38.21 32.38 106.44
N PHE A 594 -38.04 33.65 106.79
CA PHE A 594 -37.60 34.68 105.82
C PHE A 594 -36.09 34.65 105.50
N TYR A 595 -35.25 34.11 106.40
CA TYR A 595 -33.79 34.08 106.21
C TYR A 595 -33.26 32.91 105.35
N HIS A 596 -34.01 31.82 105.19
CA HIS A 596 -33.54 30.63 104.46
C HIS A 596 -33.63 30.71 102.91
N PRO A 597 -34.64 31.35 102.29
CA PRO A 597 -34.73 31.43 100.83
C PRO A 597 -33.79 32.48 100.20
N VAL A 598 -33.50 33.57 100.93
CA VAL A 598 -32.63 34.66 100.44
C VAL A 598 -31.16 34.21 100.38
N SER A 599 -30.72 33.31 101.27
CA SER A 599 -29.36 32.76 101.25
C SER A 599 -29.12 31.74 100.12
N LEU A 600 -30.15 31.03 99.65
CA LEU A 600 -30.04 30.12 98.50
C LEU A 600 -29.96 30.88 97.15
N GLY A 601 -30.62 32.03 97.04
CA GLY A 601 -30.53 32.89 95.85
C GLY A 601 -29.14 33.49 95.65
N LEU A 602 -28.51 33.96 96.73
CA LEU A 602 -27.15 34.52 96.71
C LEU A 602 -26.04 33.46 96.52
N LYS A 603 -26.29 32.20 96.90
CA LYS A 603 -25.34 31.09 96.64
C LYS A 603 -25.37 30.61 95.18
N LYS A 604 -26.51 30.72 94.48
CA LYS A 604 -26.60 30.38 93.04
C LYS A 604 -25.85 31.37 92.14
N THR A 605 -25.84 32.66 92.47
CA THR A 605 -25.05 33.67 91.73
C THR A 605 -23.54 33.53 91.95
N ALA A 606 -23.10 33.06 93.12
CA ALA A 606 -21.70 32.73 93.38
C ALA A 606 -21.24 31.44 92.64
N TYR A 607 -22.11 30.42 92.55
CA TYR A 607 -21.82 29.19 91.78
C TYR A 607 -21.80 29.45 90.26
N PHE A 608 -22.66 30.33 89.75
CA PHE A 608 -22.65 30.72 88.34
C PHE A 608 -21.44 31.59 87.97
N SER A 609 -20.98 32.46 88.88
CA SER A 609 -19.75 33.24 88.69
C SER A 609 -18.49 32.36 88.73
N PHE A 610 -18.49 31.28 89.52
CA PHE A 610 -17.39 30.30 89.54
C PHE A 610 -17.37 29.42 88.28
N ILE A 611 -18.53 28.98 87.76
CA ILE A 611 -18.62 28.22 86.50
C ILE A 611 -18.26 29.09 85.29
N MET A 612 -18.67 30.37 85.25
CA MET A 612 -18.27 31.30 84.19
C MET A 612 -16.77 31.66 84.24
N ALA A 613 -16.15 31.72 85.43
CA ALA A 613 -14.71 31.90 85.57
C ALA A 613 -13.90 30.66 85.14
N VAL A 614 -14.43 29.45 85.35
CA VAL A 614 -13.83 28.19 84.88
C VAL A 614 -13.99 28.03 83.36
N MET A 615 -15.13 28.45 82.79
CA MET A 615 -15.32 28.44 81.33
C MET A 615 -14.53 29.55 80.60
N SER A 616 -14.28 30.70 81.25
CA SER A 616 -13.44 31.77 80.69
C SER A 616 -11.93 31.45 80.72
N GLN A 617 -11.49 30.48 81.54
CA GLN A 617 -10.10 29.99 81.56
C GLN A 617 -9.81 28.90 80.51
N GLN A 618 -10.84 28.28 79.91
CA GLN A 618 -10.66 27.28 78.86
C GLN A 618 -10.37 27.90 77.47
N ASP A 619 -10.56 29.22 77.31
CA ASP A 619 -10.37 29.98 76.05
C ASP A 619 -8.97 30.60 75.90
N ARG A 620 -8.01 30.27 76.78
CA ARG A 620 -6.59 30.66 76.63
C ARG A 620 -5.71 29.51 76.13
N GLY A 621 -6.28 28.66 75.27
CA GLY A 621 -5.62 27.51 74.65
C GLY A 621 -5.46 27.61 73.14
N LEU A 622 -5.25 28.80 72.58
CA LEU A 622 -4.78 28.99 71.20
C LEU A 622 -3.59 29.96 71.22
N LYS A 623 -2.41 29.36 71.40
CA LYS A 623 -1.13 29.92 70.96
C LYS A 623 -0.57 28.96 69.92
N TRP A 624 -0.38 29.52 68.72
CA TRP A 624 0.17 28.96 67.48
C TRP A 624 -0.78 28.09 66.68
#